data_AF-A0AAD8ICA8-F1
#
_entry.id   AF-A0AAD8ICA8-F1
#
_cell.length_a   1.000
_cell.length_b   1.000
_cell.length_c   1.000
_cell.angle_alpha   90.00
_cell.angle_beta   90.00
_cell.angle_gamma   90.00
#
_symmetry.space_group_name_H-M   'P 1'
#
loop_
_entity.id
_entity.type
_entity.pdbx_description
1 polymer ?
#
loop_
_entity_poly.entity_id
_entity_poly.type
_entity_poly.pdbx_seq_one_letter_code
_entity_poly.pdbx_strand_id
1 'polypeptide(L)'
;MKLNKEEKRQIYDLYGDEAVSSVEPEEKGFRRRDATEIFEELFGGSEGKEEGKEVRKASVVENKLVCGLEELYKGSKRKMKISRSVLDEHSKLTTVEEILAIHIKPGWKKGTRITFPEKGNQEPGVTPGDLIFIVDEKPHAVF
;
A
#
# COMPACT_ATOMS: atom_id res chain seq x y z
N MET A 1 36.34 7.41 25.50
CA MET A 1 35.65 8.20 24.45
C MET A 1 34.18 7.77 24.42
N LYS A 2 33.26 8.72 24.61
CA LYS A 2 31.81 8.48 24.63
C LYS A 2 31.31 8.47 23.18
N LEU A 3 30.83 7.33 22.68
CA LEU A 3 30.18 7.24 21.36
C LEU A 3 28.84 7.99 21.39
N ASN A 4 28.58 8.74 20.32
CA ASN A 4 27.45 9.65 20.16
C ASN A 4 26.14 8.88 19.95
N LYS A 5 25.06 9.42 20.50
CA LYS A 5 23.71 8.80 20.59
C LYS A 5 23.01 8.60 19.23
N GLU A 6 23.62 9.07 18.15
CA GLU A 6 23.05 9.08 16.80
C GLU A 6 23.35 7.77 16.04
N GLU A 7 24.55 7.20 16.21
CA GLU A 7 24.97 5.96 15.55
C GLU A 7 24.21 4.74 16.06
N LYS A 8 23.82 4.75 17.35
CA LYS A 8 23.00 3.68 17.95
C LYS A 8 21.59 3.61 17.38
N ARG A 9 21.10 4.70 16.77
CA ARG A 9 19.80 4.75 16.09
C ARG A 9 19.90 4.06 14.71
N GLN A 10 21.05 4.16 14.05
CA GLN A 10 21.28 3.55 12.74
C GLN A 10 21.47 2.02 12.81
N ILE A 11 22.10 1.49 13.87
CA ILE A 11 22.25 0.03 14.03
C ILE A 11 20.88 -0.62 14.28
N TYR A 12 19.97 0.06 14.98
CA TYR A 12 18.62 -0.46 15.27
C TYR A 12 17.69 -0.46 14.05
N ASP A 13 17.85 0.52 13.15
CA ASP A 13 17.12 0.56 11.87
C ASP A 13 17.61 -0.52 10.88
N LEU A 14 18.86 -0.99 11.00
CA LEU A 14 19.46 -1.91 10.03
C LEU A 14 19.30 -3.40 10.39
N TYR A 15 18.99 -3.73 11.65
CA TYR A 15 18.90 -5.13 12.15
C TYR A 15 17.66 -5.37 13.04
N GLY A 16 16.61 -4.57 12.86
CA GLY A 16 15.33 -4.76 13.55
C GLY A 16 14.52 -5.95 12.98
N ASP A 17 14.06 -6.79 13.91
CA ASP A 17 13.14 -7.94 13.81
C ASP A 17 13.72 -9.34 13.49
N GLU A 18 14.95 -9.48 12.96
CA GLU A 18 15.47 -10.80 12.55
C GLU A 18 16.27 -11.58 13.62
N ALA A 19 15.96 -11.39 14.91
CA ALA A 19 16.53 -12.18 16.01
C ALA A 19 15.49 -12.76 16.98
N VAL A 20 14.20 -12.74 16.63
CA VAL A 20 13.11 -13.35 17.42
C VAL A 20 12.80 -14.77 16.95
N SER A 21 13.83 -15.52 16.56
CA SER A 21 13.69 -16.98 16.52
C SER A 21 14.90 -17.65 17.12
N SER A 22 14.65 -18.31 18.23
CA SER A 22 15.42 -19.42 18.77
C SER A 22 16.55 -19.08 19.74
N VAL A 23 16.22 -18.60 20.95
CA VAL A 23 16.87 -19.10 22.19
C VAL A 23 15.93 -18.94 23.40
N GLU A 24 15.50 -20.05 23.99
CA GLU A 24 15.18 -20.18 25.44
C GLU A 24 16.28 -21.06 26.08
N PRO A 25 16.38 -21.22 27.41
CA PRO A 25 16.47 -20.22 28.49
C PRO A 25 17.69 -20.52 29.42
N GLU A 26 18.20 -19.55 30.20
CA GLU A 26 18.77 -19.87 31.53
C GLU A 26 18.89 -18.66 32.48
N GLU A 27 18.87 -18.98 33.77
CA GLU A 27 18.34 -18.22 34.90
C GLU A 27 19.30 -17.20 35.54
N LYS A 28 18.75 -16.09 36.08
CA LYS A 28 18.92 -15.66 37.49
C LYS A 28 18.34 -14.28 37.78
N GLY A 29 17.28 -14.26 38.58
CA GLY A 29 17.15 -13.38 39.75
C GLY A 29 17.23 -11.87 39.56
N PHE A 30 16.24 -11.26 38.91
CA PHE A 30 15.75 -9.92 39.24
C PHE A 30 14.26 -9.88 38.90
N ARG A 31 13.37 -10.00 39.90
CA ARG A 31 11.97 -9.60 39.68
C ARG A 31 11.89 -8.08 39.74
N ARG A 32 11.10 -7.52 38.81
CA ARG A 32 10.49 -6.18 38.79
C ARG A 32 11.18 -5.16 37.89
N ARG A 33 10.86 -5.21 36.59
CA ARG A 33 9.73 -4.50 35.97
C ARG A 33 9.58 -5.06 34.55
N ASP A 34 8.40 -5.55 34.20
CA ASP A 34 8.13 -5.98 32.82
C ASP A 34 8.23 -4.75 31.90
N ALA A 35 8.81 -4.93 30.70
CA ALA A 35 8.99 -3.82 29.75
C ALA A 35 7.65 -3.14 29.38
N THR A 36 6.54 -3.87 29.54
CA THR A 36 5.18 -3.36 29.39
C THR A 36 4.78 -2.40 30.51
N GLU A 37 5.17 -2.65 31.76
CA GLU A 37 4.86 -1.74 32.89
C GLU A 37 5.71 -0.46 32.84
N ILE A 38 6.96 -0.54 32.36
CA ILE A 38 7.82 0.66 32.17
C ILE A 38 7.29 1.52 31.01
N PHE A 39 6.76 0.88 29.97
CA PHE A 39 6.09 1.55 28.87
C PHE A 39 4.78 2.22 29.34
N GLU A 40 3.99 1.54 30.18
CA GLU A 40 2.77 2.10 30.79
C GLU A 40 3.06 3.23 31.79
N GLU A 41 4.17 3.22 32.53
CA GLU A 41 4.54 4.32 33.44
C GLU A 41 5.03 5.57 32.67
N LEU A 42 5.67 5.39 31.52
CA LEU A 42 6.21 6.48 30.70
C LEU A 42 5.18 7.05 29.70
N PHE A 43 4.31 6.23 29.14
CA PHE A 43 3.32 6.60 28.12
C PHE A 43 1.85 6.46 28.56
N GLY A 44 1.56 5.85 29.72
CA GLY A 44 0.19 5.55 30.19
C GLY A 44 -0.50 6.67 30.96
N GLY A 45 -0.16 7.92 30.65
CA GLY A 45 -0.63 9.10 31.38
C GLY A 45 -1.45 10.10 30.55
N SER A 46 -2.00 9.72 29.40
CA SER A 46 -3.07 10.48 28.74
C SER A 46 -3.60 9.69 27.56
N GLU A 47 -4.92 9.69 27.43
CA GLU A 47 -5.68 9.30 26.27
C GLU A 47 -5.02 9.81 24.97
N GLY A 48 -4.27 8.93 24.32
CA GLY A 48 -3.46 9.25 23.16
C GLY A 48 -3.25 8.00 22.36
N LYS A 49 -4.26 7.65 21.57
CA LYS A 49 -4.20 6.65 20.51
C LYS A 49 -3.06 7.06 19.55
N GLU A 50 -1.82 6.65 19.86
CA GLU A 50 -0.68 6.75 18.97
C GLU A 50 -0.90 5.74 17.84
N GLU A 51 -1.70 6.19 16.88
CA GLU A 51 -1.59 5.74 15.51
C GLU A 51 -0.12 5.87 15.12
N GLY A 52 0.56 4.71 15.02
CA GLY A 52 1.72 4.61 14.15
C GLY A 52 1.36 5.37 12.88
N LYS A 53 2.23 6.31 12.48
CA LYS A 53 2.09 7.05 11.24
C LYS A 53 2.34 6.07 10.09
N GLU A 54 1.42 5.12 9.94
CA GLU A 54 1.15 4.38 8.75
C GLU A 54 1.05 5.48 7.70
N VAL A 55 1.96 5.46 6.74
CA VAL A 55 1.86 6.29 5.55
C VAL A 55 0.55 5.84 4.92
N ARG A 56 -0.56 6.52 5.28
CA ARG A 56 -1.91 6.15 4.89
C ARG A 56 -1.94 6.32 3.39
N LYS A 57 -1.66 5.26 2.63
CA LYS A 57 -1.76 5.30 1.17
C LYS A 57 -3.22 5.54 0.84
N ALA A 58 -3.49 6.40 -0.13
CA ALA A 58 -4.85 6.65 -0.56
C ALA A 58 -5.51 5.35 -1.04
N SER A 59 -6.83 5.29 -0.92
CA SER A 59 -7.59 4.08 -1.26
C SER A 59 -7.31 3.62 -2.70
N VAL A 60 -7.03 2.33 -2.86
CA VAL A 60 -6.80 1.71 -4.17
C VAL A 60 -8.05 1.82 -5.03
N VAL A 61 -7.91 2.27 -6.28
CA VAL A 61 -9.03 2.41 -7.21
C VAL A 61 -9.09 1.14 -8.05
N GLU A 62 -10.18 0.39 -7.95
CA GLU A 62 -10.39 -0.83 -8.73
C GLU A 62 -11.42 -0.59 -9.85
N ASN A 63 -11.03 -0.86 -11.09
CA ASN A 63 -11.88 -0.73 -12.26
C ASN A 63 -11.97 -2.05 -13.04
N LYS A 64 -13.16 -2.36 -13.56
CA LYS A 64 -13.37 -3.56 -14.38
C LYS A 64 -13.08 -3.25 -15.84
N LEU A 65 -12.14 -3.99 -16.43
CA LEU A 65 -11.85 -3.94 -17.85
C LEU A 65 -12.65 -5.04 -18.55
N VAL A 66 -13.81 -4.67 -19.10
CA VAL A 66 -14.65 -5.60 -19.86
C VAL A 66 -14.03 -5.88 -21.22
N CYS A 67 -13.61 -7.13 -21.43
CA CYS A 67 -13.00 -7.63 -22.65
C CYS A 67 -13.86 -8.73 -23.28
N GLY A 68 -13.95 -8.76 -24.61
CA GLY A 68 -14.54 -9.89 -25.32
C GLY A 68 -13.58 -11.08 -25.43
N LEU A 69 -14.13 -12.29 -25.60
CA LEU A 69 -13.37 -13.52 -25.89
C LEU A 69 -12.34 -13.34 -27.00
N GLU A 70 -12.72 -12.64 -28.08
CA GLU A 70 -11.82 -12.39 -29.20
C GLU A 70 -10.63 -11.50 -28.81
N GLU A 71 -10.85 -10.47 -27.99
CA GLU A 71 -9.78 -9.58 -27.51
C GLU A 71 -8.81 -10.30 -26.58
N LEU A 72 -9.32 -11.20 -25.73
CA LEU A 72 -8.52 -12.02 -24.82
C LEU A 72 -7.74 -13.12 -25.55
N TYR A 73 -8.28 -13.62 -26.66
CA TYR A 73 -7.67 -14.69 -27.46
C TYR A 73 -6.61 -14.19 -28.43
N LYS A 74 -6.90 -13.13 -29.19
CA LYS A 74 -5.97 -12.56 -30.19
C LYS A 74 -5.01 -11.53 -29.58
N GLY A 75 -5.36 -10.97 -28.43
CA GLY A 75 -4.74 -9.77 -27.88
C GLY A 75 -5.27 -8.51 -28.55
N SER A 76 -5.39 -7.42 -27.80
CA SER A 76 -5.94 -6.15 -28.28
C SER A 76 -5.37 -4.96 -27.50
N LYS A 77 -5.48 -3.75 -28.04
CA LYS A 77 -5.12 -2.51 -27.34
C LYS A 77 -6.40 -1.77 -26.99
N ARG A 78 -6.68 -1.64 -25.70
CA ARG A 78 -7.88 -0.96 -25.21
C ARG A 78 -7.50 0.35 -24.54
N LYS A 79 -8.19 1.43 -24.91
CA LYS A 79 -8.03 2.73 -24.28
C LYS A 79 -9.17 2.93 -23.29
N MET A 80 -8.84 3.29 -22.06
CA MET A 80 -9.83 3.56 -21.02
C MET A 80 -9.57 4.93 -20.42
N LYS A 81 -10.65 5.70 -20.27
CA LYS A 81 -10.62 7.00 -19.60
C LYS A 81 -10.73 6.75 -18.10
N ILE A 82 -9.82 7.34 -17.34
CA ILE A 82 -9.81 7.29 -15.89
C ILE A 82 -9.90 8.72 -15.37
N SER A 83 -10.57 8.88 -14.24
CA SER A 83 -10.71 10.16 -13.57
C SER A 83 -10.02 10.03 -12.22
N ARG A 84 -8.98 10.83 -12.00
CA ARG A 84 -8.25 10.88 -10.72
C ARG A 84 -8.39 12.25 -10.10
N SER A 85 -8.54 12.31 -8.77
CA SER A 85 -8.48 13.58 -8.04
C SER A 85 -7.02 13.95 -7.77
N VAL A 86 -6.61 15.17 -8.13
CA VAL A 86 -5.29 15.74 -7.83
C VAL A 86 -5.47 17.07 -7.10
N LEU A 87 -4.53 17.38 -6.21
CA LEU A 87 -4.49 18.68 -5.52
C LEU A 87 -3.79 19.69 -6.43
N ASP A 88 -4.52 20.73 -6.82
CA ASP A 88 -4.01 21.83 -7.62
C ASP A 88 -3.20 22.83 -6.76
N GLU A 89 -2.44 23.73 -7.39
CA GLU A 89 -1.59 24.74 -6.71
C GLU A 89 -2.39 25.63 -5.73
N HIS A 90 -3.69 25.79 -5.97
CA HIS A 90 -4.62 26.54 -5.12
C HIS A 90 -5.20 25.73 -3.94
N SER A 91 -4.62 24.57 -3.61
CA SER A 91 -5.16 23.64 -2.59
C SER A 91 -6.59 23.16 -2.88
N LYS A 92 -6.99 23.15 -4.16
CA LYS A 92 -8.30 22.69 -4.61
C LYS A 92 -8.18 21.27 -5.17
N LEU A 93 -9.06 20.37 -4.74
CA LEU A 93 -9.19 19.04 -5.34
C LEU A 93 -9.82 19.17 -6.73
N THR A 94 -9.04 18.89 -7.76
CA THR A 94 -9.47 18.91 -9.16
C THR A 94 -9.43 17.51 -9.72
N THR A 95 -10.49 17.09 -10.42
CA THR A 95 -10.53 15.79 -11.08
C THR A 95 -9.91 15.90 -12.46
N VAL A 96 -8.76 15.24 -12.66
CA VAL A 96 -8.06 15.15 -13.94
C VAL A 96 -8.44 13.85 -14.63
N GLU A 97 -8.79 13.96 -15.90
CA GLU A 97 -9.09 12.82 -16.74
C GLU A 97 -7.85 12.42 -17.55
N GLU A 98 -7.49 11.14 -17.51
CA GLU A 98 -6.36 10.58 -18.24
C GLU A 98 -6.82 9.40 -19.09
N ILE A 99 -6.23 9.21 -20.27
CA ILE A 99 -6.53 8.06 -21.14
C ILE A 99 -5.38 7.07 -21.02
N LEU A 100 -5.64 5.93 -20.40
CA LEU A 100 -4.68 4.84 -20.27
C LEU A 100 -4.89 3.81 -21.40
N ALA A 101 -3.80 3.39 -22.03
CA ALA A 101 -3.80 2.33 -23.04
C ALA A 101 -3.35 1.01 -22.40
N ILE A 102 -4.26 0.04 -22.30
CA ILE A 102 -4.02 -1.29 -21.77
C ILE A 102 -3.75 -2.23 -22.96
N HIS A 103 -2.57 -2.85 -22.97
CA HIS A 103 -2.22 -3.88 -23.96
C HIS A 103 -2.64 -5.25 -23.43
N ILE A 104 -3.80 -5.72 -23.88
CA ILE A 104 -4.33 -7.05 -23.58
C ILE A 104 -3.46 -8.06 -24.32
N LYS A 105 -2.73 -8.89 -23.57
CA LYS A 105 -1.93 -9.97 -24.15
C LYS A 105 -2.82 -11.20 -24.38
N PRO A 106 -2.57 -11.96 -25.46
CA PRO A 106 -3.27 -13.22 -25.68
C PRO A 106 -3.08 -14.16 -24.50
N GLY A 107 -4.17 -14.77 -24.03
CA GLY A 107 -4.17 -15.70 -22.90
C GLY A 107 -4.51 -15.07 -21.55
N TRP A 108 -4.85 -13.77 -21.50
CA TRP A 108 -5.42 -13.16 -20.30
C TRP A 108 -6.76 -13.80 -19.97
N LYS A 109 -6.94 -14.17 -18.69
CA LYS A 109 -8.18 -14.74 -18.17
C LYS A 109 -8.94 -13.72 -17.35
N LYS A 110 -10.23 -13.96 -17.14
CA LYS A 110 -11.02 -13.24 -16.15
C LYS A 110 -10.29 -13.25 -14.79
N GLY A 111 -10.22 -12.08 -14.15
CA GLY A 111 -9.51 -11.88 -12.89
C GLY A 111 -8.04 -11.45 -13.04
N THR A 112 -7.51 -11.33 -14.26
CA THR A 112 -6.15 -10.76 -14.46
C THR A 112 -6.11 -9.33 -13.93
N ARG A 113 -5.15 -9.01 -13.07
CA ARG A 113 -4.99 -7.69 -12.43
C ARG A 113 -3.89 -6.91 -13.14
N ILE A 114 -4.22 -5.71 -13.61
CA ILE A 114 -3.28 -4.77 -14.21
C ILE A 114 -3.17 -3.57 -13.29
N THR A 115 -2.04 -3.45 -12.60
CA THR A 115 -1.79 -2.35 -11.67
C THR A 115 -1.07 -1.22 -12.38
N PHE A 116 -1.60 -0.02 -12.23
CA PHE A 116 -0.98 1.24 -12.62
C PHE A 116 -0.60 2.00 -11.35
N PRO A 117 0.70 2.02 -11.00
CA PRO A 117 1.15 2.66 -9.77
C PRO A 117 0.87 4.16 -9.81
N GLU A 118 0.47 4.73 -8.67
CA GLU A 118 0.24 6.18 -8.50
C GLU A 118 -0.81 6.80 -9.46
N LYS A 119 -1.62 5.97 -10.13
CA LYS A 119 -2.71 6.41 -11.02
C LYS A 119 -4.09 6.42 -10.35
N GLY A 120 -4.15 6.16 -9.04
CA GLY A 120 -5.35 6.31 -8.22
C GLY A 120 -5.60 7.76 -7.82
N ASN A 121 -6.47 7.94 -6.82
CA ASN A 121 -6.78 9.26 -6.29
C ASN A 121 -5.65 9.77 -5.40
N GLN A 122 -5.32 11.05 -5.53
CA GLN A 122 -4.37 11.74 -4.68
C GLN A 122 -5.11 12.45 -3.55
N GLU A 123 -4.68 12.20 -2.32
CA GLU A 123 -5.19 12.85 -1.12
C GLU A 123 -4.16 13.87 -0.59
N PRO A 124 -4.59 14.98 0.03
CA PRO A 124 -3.68 15.97 0.59
C PRO A 124 -2.75 15.35 1.64
N GLY A 125 -1.44 15.44 1.42
CA GLY A 125 -0.42 14.91 2.34
C GLY A 125 -0.18 13.39 2.27
N VAL A 126 -0.73 12.73 1.25
CA VAL A 126 -0.69 11.27 1.08
C VAL A 126 -0.26 10.90 -0.34
N THR A 127 0.56 9.84 -0.47
CA THR A 127 0.93 9.28 -1.79
C THR A 127 -0.32 8.77 -2.52
N PRO A 128 -0.48 9.07 -3.83
CA PRO A 128 -1.60 8.58 -4.61
C PRO A 128 -1.73 7.05 -4.53
N GLY A 129 -2.95 6.57 -4.48
CA GLY A 129 -3.23 5.14 -4.51
C GLY A 129 -2.87 4.53 -5.87
N ASP A 130 -2.85 3.20 -5.92
CA ASP A 130 -2.70 2.48 -7.18
C ASP A 130 -4.05 2.34 -7.88
N LEU A 131 -4.02 2.27 -9.21
CA LEU A 131 -5.18 1.98 -10.03
C LEU A 131 -5.08 0.55 -10.55
N ILE A 132 -6.00 -0.31 -10.15
CA ILE A 132 -6.01 -1.72 -10.54
C ILE A 132 -7.15 -1.95 -11.53
N PHE A 133 -6.82 -2.46 -12.70
CA PHE A 133 -7.82 -2.99 -13.63
C PHE A 133 -7.93 -4.49 -13.49
N ILE A 134 -9.16 -4.97 -13.28
CA ILE A 134 -9.46 -6.39 -13.26
C ILE A 134 -10.11 -6.74 -14.59
N VAL A 135 -9.50 -7.66 -15.33
CA VAL A 135 -10.07 -8.18 -16.57
C VAL A 135 -11.36 -8.92 -16.25
N ASP A 136 -12.46 -8.49 -16.85
CA ASP A 136 -13.75 -9.17 -16.79
C ASP A 136 -14.17 -9.56 -18.20
N GLU A 137 -14.79 -10.71 -18.32
CA GLU A 137 -15.24 -11.23 -19.60
C GLU A 137 -16.64 -10.67 -19.89
N LYS A 138 -16.81 -10.09 -21.08
CA LYS A 138 -18.13 -9.62 -21.51
C LYS A 138 -19.05 -10.84 -21.69
N PRO A 139 -20.21 -10.90 -21.03
CA PRO A 139 -21.17 -11.97 -21.27
C PRO A 139 -21.62 -11.92 -22.74
N HIS A 140 -21.54 -13.05 -23.44
CA HIS A 140 -21.90 -13.16 -24.85
C HIS A 140 -23.12 -14.04 -25.00
N ALA A 141 -24.12 -13.63 -25.79
CA ALA A 141 -25.41 -14.34 -25.90
C ALA A 141 -25.34 -15.72 -26.58
N VAL A 142 -24.15 -16.19 -26.96
CA VAL A 142 -23.94 -17.41 -27.75
C VAL A 142 -23.28 -18.50 -26.91
N PHE A 143 -22.78 -18.16 -25.71
CA PHE A 143 -22.14 -19.07 -24.77
C PHE A 143 -22.71 -18.87 -23.36
#